data_AF-A0A970FW74-F1
#
_entry.id   AF-A0A970FW74-F1
#
_cell.length_a   1.000
_cell.length_b   1.000
_cell.length_c   1.000
_cell.angle_alpha   90.00
_cell.angle_beta   90.00
_cell.angle_gamma   90.00
#
_symmetry.space_group_name_H-M   'P 1'
#
loop_
_entity.id
_entity.type
_entity.pdbx_description
1 polymer ?
#
loop_
_entity_poly.entity_id
_entity_poly.type
_entity_poly.pdbx_seq_one_letter_code
_entity_poly.pdbx_strand_id
1 'polypeptide(L)' 'MFENKMAAQEQLSEIQKIERINQQTFVLTLFAPQIAAAAQPGQFVQASCQKLLRRPIGIMSADRI' A
#
# COMPACT_ATOMS: atom_id res chain seq x y z
N MET A 1 -21.39 22.00 -3.29
CA MET A 1 -21.40 20.52 -3.23
C MET A 1 -20.14 20.02 -3.93
N PHE A 2 -19.10 19.67 -3.18
CA PHE A 2 -17.97 18.90 -3.70
C PHE A 2 -17.73 17.75 -2.72
N GLU A 3 -18.52 16.68 -2.85
CA GLU A 3 -18.15 15.40 -2.27
C GLU A 3 -16.99 14.85 -3.09
N ASN A 4 -15.75 15.19 -2.72
CA ASN A 4 -14.61 14.43 -3.21
C ASN A 4 -14.49 13.18 -2.33
N LYS A 5 -15.30 12.16 -2.65
CA LYS A 5 -15.13 10.81 -2.11
C LYS A 5 -13.81 10.27 -2.67
N MET A 6 -12.70 10.50 -1.97
CA MET A 6 -11.52 9.65 -2.14
C MET A 6 -11.92 8.25 -1.66
N ALA A 7 -12.43 7.44 -2.58
CA ALA A 7 -12.86 6.09 -2.29
C ALA A 7 -11.65 5.31 -1.77
N ALA A 8 -11.76 4.78 -0.55
CA ALA A 8 -10.76 3.86 -0.03
C ALA A 8 -10.79 2.59 -0.90
N GLN A 9 -9.73 2.36 -1.66
CA GLN A 9 -9.57 1.15 -2.46
C GLN A 9 -9.03 0.03 -1.56
N GLU A 10 -9.75 -1.09 -1.53
CA GLU A 10 -9.33 -2.30 -0.84
C GLU A 10 -9.15 -3.42 -1.87
N GLN A 11 -8.03 -4.13 -1.78
CA GLN A 11 -7.76 -5.31 -2.58
C GLN A 11 -6.91 -6.29 -1.78
N LEU A 12 -7.04 -7.58 -2.10
CA LEU A 12 -6.02 -8.56 -1.73
C LEU A 12 -4.76 -8.27 -2.54
N SER A 13 -3.60 -8.44 -1.90
CA SER A 13 -2.31 -8.24 -2.53
C SER A 13 -1.37 -9.39 -2.20
N GLU A 14 -0.49 -9.68 -3.13
CA GLU A 14 0.56 -10.68 -2.98
C GLU A 14 1.90 -9.99 -2.77
N ILE A 15 2.73 -10.54 -1.87
CA ILE A 15 4.10 -10.06 -1.69
C ILE A 15 4.95 -10.61 -2.83
N GLN A 16 5.45 -9.71 -3.69
CA GLN A 16 6.36 -10.05 -4.79
C GLN A 16 7.81 -10.09 -4.33
N LYS A 17 8.18 -9.21 -3.39
CA LYS A 17 9.57 -9.10 -2.90
C LYS A 17 9.61 -8.61 -1.45
N ILE A 18 10.59 -9.12 -0.69
CA ILE A 18 10.93 -8.65 0.65
C ILE A 18 12.42 -8.33 0.67
N GLU A 19 12.75 -7.07 0.93
CA GLU A 19 14.13 -6.61 1.06
C GLU A 19 14.38 -6.14 2.48
N ARG A 20 15.34 -6.77 3.16
CA ARG A 20 15.74 -6.37 4.50
C ARG A 20 16.80 -5.27 4.40
N ILE A 21 16.48 -4.08 4.91
CA ILE A 21 17.42 -2.95 4.94
C ILE A 21 18.36 -3.07 6.14
N ASN A 22 17.83 -3.50 7.30
CA ASN A 22 18.61 -3.72 8.52
C ASN A 22 17.89 -4.73 9.43
N GLN A 23 18.30 -4.81 10.70
CA GLN A 23 17.72 -5.80 11.61
C GLN A 23 16.19 -5.70 11.80
N GLN A 24 15.62 -4.50 11.67
CA GLN A 24 14.24 -4.18 12.02
C GLN A 24 13.44 -3.53 10.89
N THR A 25 14.06 -3.21 9.76
CA THR A 25 13.42 -2.50 8.63
C THR A 25 13.41 -3.34 7.37
N PHE A 26 12.23 -3.41 6.74
CA PHE A 26 11.98 -4.17 5.52
C PHE A 26 11.27 -3.27 4.49
N VAL A 27 11.63 -3.44 3.22
CA VAL A 27 10.89 -2.90 2.07
C VAL A 27 10.12 -4.07 1.46
N LEU A 28 8.81 -3.89 1.29
CA LEU A 28 7.91 -4.87 0.70
C LEU A 28 7.46 -4.36 -0.66
N THR A 29 7.59 -5.19 -1.69
CA THR A 29 6.96 -4.95 -2.99
C THR A 29 5.70 -5.79 -3.08
N LEU A 30 4.55 -5.14 -3.23
CA LEU A 30 3.24 -5.79 -3.30
C LEU A 30 2.70 -5.71 -4.73
N PHE A 31 2.12 -6.80 -5.22
CA PHE A 31 1.32 -6.76 -6.44
C PHE A 31 -0.09 -6.27 -6.09
N ALA A 32 -0.40 -5.06 -6.53
CA ALA A 32 -1.58 -4.32 -6.10
C ALA A 32 -2.02 -3.32 -7.20
N PRO A 33 -2.45 -3.79 -8.39
CA PRO A 33 -2.60 -2.96 -9.58
C PRO A 33 -3.53 -1.76 -9.42
N GLN A 34 -4.66 -1.91 -8.70
CA GLN A 34 -5.62 -0.83 -8.52
C GLN A 34 -5.07 0.32 -7.65
N ILE A 35 -4.41 -0.03 -6.55
CA ILE A 35 -3.72 0.92 -5.67
C ILE A 35 -2.55 1.57 -6.39
N ALA A 36 -1.73 0.80 -7.12
CA ALA A 36 -0.57 1.32 -7.84
C ALA A 36 -0.99 2.38 -8.88
N ALA A 37 -2.04 2.09 -9.67
CA ALA A 37 -2.58 3.02 -10.66
C ALA A 37 -3.10 4.34 -10.05
N ALA A 38 -3.67 4.30 -8.83
CA ALA A 38 -4.24 5.47 -8.17
C ALA A 38 -3.26 6.21 -7.24
N ALA A 39 -2.17 5.58 -6.80
CA ALA A 39 -1.28 6.08 -5.76
C ALA A 39 -0.64 7.43 -6.14
N GLN A 40 -0.68 8.39 -5.22
CA GLN A 40 0.01 9.69 -5.31
C GLN A 40 1.05 9.83 -4.19
N PRO A 41 2.11 10.64 -4.40
CA PRO A 41 3.10 10.92 -3.35
C PRO A 41 2.46 11.43 -2.06
N GLY A 42 2.96 10.97 -0.91
CA GLY A 42 2.43 11.32 0.42
C GLY A 42 1.25 10.49 0.89
N GLN A 43 0.73 9.58 0.05
CA GLN A 43 -0.31 8.62 0.46
C GLN A 43 0.27 7.38 1.16
N PHE A 44 -0.62 6.66 1.83
CA PHE A 44 -0.32 5.43 2.55
C PHE A 44 -1.41 4.39 2.29
N VAL A 45 -1.07 3.12 2.52
CA VAL A 45 -2.02 2.01 2.52
C VAL A 45 -2.30 1.55 3.95
N GLN A 46 -3.50 1.01 4.18
CA GLN A 46 -3.86 0.37 5.43
C GLN A 46 -3.72 -1.16 5.29
N ALA A 47 -2.58 -1.70 5.71
CA ALA A 47 -2.29 -3.13 5.56
C ALA A 47 -2.95 -3.96 6.68
N SER A 48 -3.52 -5.13 6.34
CA SER A 48 -4.00 -6.13 7.29
C SER A 48 -3.48 -7.51 6.95
N CYS A 49 -3.12 -8.28 7.98
CA CYS A 49 -2.72 -9.68 7.89
C CYS A 49 -3.68 -10.59 8.69
N GLN A 50 -4.99 -10.46 8.41
CA GLN A 50 -6.06 -11.18 9.12
C GLN A 50 -6.15 -10.84 10.62
N LYS A 51 -5.77 -9.61 10.98
CA LYS A 51 -5.94 -9.05 12.32
C LYS A 51 -6.96 -7.92 12.26
N LEU A 52 -7.59 -7.65 13.41
CA LEU A 52 -8.65 -6.64 13.51
C LEU A 52 -8.15 -5.21 13.19
N LEU A 53 -6.90 -4.90 13.56
CA LEU A 53 -6.32 -3.58 13.34
C LEU A 53 -5.44 -3.55 12.10
N ARG A 54 -5.64 -2.53 11.26
CA ARG A 54 -4.79 -2.23 10.11
C ARG A 54 -3.59 -1.40 10.54
N ARG A 55 -2.48 -1.51 9.81
CA ARG A 55 -1.29 -0.68 10.00
C ARG A 55 -1.14 0.28 8.82
N PRO A 56 -1.05 1.60 9.07
CA PRO A 56 -0.77 2.56 8.02
C PRO A 56 0.70 2.44 7.62
N ILE A 57 0.95 2.20 6.33
CA ILE A 57 2.29 2.10 5.75
C ILE A 57 2.36 3.05 4.56
N GLY A 58 3.34 3.96 4.58
CA GLY A 58 3.56 4.90 3.48
C GLY A 58 3.88 4.18 2.17
N ILE A 59 3.35 4.68 1.06
CA ILE A 59 3.72 4.19 -0.27
C ILE A 59 5.07 4.80 -0.62
N MET A 60 6.13 3.99 -0.60
CA MET A 60 7.48 4.43 -0.95
C MET A 60 7.62 4.69 -2.46
N SER A 61 7.07 3.80 -3.28
CA SER A 61 7.05 3.87 -4.74
C SER A 61 5.88 3.06 -5.28
N ALA A 62 5.38 3.43 -6.46
CA ALA A 62 4.36 2.68 -7.18
C ALA A 62 4.75 2.61 -8.66
N ASP A 63 4.77 1.40 -9.20
CA ASP A 63 4.95 1.19 -10.62
C ASP A 63 3.60 1.27 -11.33
N ARG A 64 3.47 2.21 -12.26
CA ARG A 64 2.22 2.56 -12.95
C ARG A 64 2.34 2.23 -14.43
N ILE A 65 2.62 0.96 -14.73
CA ILE A 65 2.63 0.47 -16.12
C ILE A 65 1.21 0.27 -16.59
#